data_AF-A0A7R9Z9D2-F1
#
_entry.id   AF-A0A7R9Z9D2-F1
#
_cell.length_a   1.000
_cell.length_b   1.000
_cell.length_c   1.000
_cell.angle_alpha   90.00
_cell.angle_beta   90.00
_cell.angle_gamma   90.00
#
_symmetry.space_group_name_H-M   'P 1'
#
loop_
_entity.id
_entity.type
_entity.pdbx_description
1 polymer ?
#
loop_
_entity_poly.entity_id
_entity_poly.type
_entity_poly.pdbx_seq_one_letter_code
_entity_poly.pdbx_strand_id
1 'polypeptide(L)'
;GKPDRAIYEAALERYKQYAKTEKGFSVWIHVGDDLAYDVGGSSAVGAKTIWTDLGEDYGQTAQARLFEKSAKRPSWSTAPEDELDMRKKLAEDARAKVTETVHEMSEVNAAVRRIVRDALAE
;
A
#
# COMPACT_ATOMS: atom_id res chain seq x y z
N GLY A 1 7.99 -10.68 11.10
CA GLY A 1 6.65 -10.98 10.53
C GLY A 1 6.53 -10.31 9.19
N LYS A 2 5.76 -10.87 8.25
CA LYS A 2 5.58 -10.29 6.92
C LYS A 2 4.73 -9.00 6.97
N PRO A 3 4.88 -8.12 5.97
CA PRO A 3 5.94 -8.10 4.99
C PRO A 3 7.21 -7.73 5.70
N ASP A 4 8.22 -8.54 5.45
CA ASP A 4 9.57 -8.20 5.82
C ASP A 4 9.93 -6.96 4.99
N ARG A 5 10.38 -5.90 5.66
CA ARG A 5 10.86 -4.65 5.04
C ARG A 5 11.78 -4.94 3.86
N ALA A 6 12.51 -6.05 3.93
CA ALA A 6 13.36 -6.59 2.88
C ALA A 6 12.71 -6.66 1.48
N ILE A 7 11.40 -6.93 1.36
CA ILE A 7 10.75 -6.99 0.04
C ILE A 7 10.67 -5.60 -0.59
N TYR A 8 10.31 -4.57 0.18
CA TYR A 8 10.26 -3.20 -0.32
C TYR A 8 11.66 -2.62 -0.49
N GLU A 9 12.62 -2.99 0.34
CA GLU A 9 14.04 -2.62 0.15
C GLU A 9 14.62 -3.22 -1.12
N ALA A 10 14.35 -4.50 -1.40
CA ALA A 10 14.77 -5.16 -2.63
C ALA A 10 14.11 -4.51 -3.87
N ALA A 11 12.82 -4.17 -3.77
CA ALA A 11 12.10 -3.44 -4.83
C ALA A 11 12.72 -2.05 -5.07
N LEU A 12 13.02 -1.31 -3.99
CA LEU A 12 13.69 -0.01 -4.05
C LEU A 12 15.09 -0.10 -4.66
N GLU A 13 15.88 -1.08 -4.27
CA GLU A 13 17.23 -1.27 -4.79
C GLU A 13 17.18 -1.47 -6.31
N ARG A 14 16.26 -2.33 -6.77
CA ARG A 14 16.06 -2.59 -8.20
C ARG A 14 15.54 -1.34 -8.92
N TYR A 15 14.61 -0.61 -8.33
CA TYR A 15 14.15 0.68 -8.85
C TYR A 15 15.30 1.68 -9.00
N LYS A 16 16.17 1.83 -7.98
CA LYS A 16 17.34 2.71 -8.03
C LYS A 16 18.31 2.33 -9.16
N GLN A 17 18.44 1.05 -9.49
CA GLN A 17 19.27 0.61 -10.62
C GLN A 17 18.69 1.13 -11.95
N TYR A 18 17.37 1.02 -12.16
CA TYR A 18 16.71 1.56 -13.36
C TYR A 18 16.70 3.09 -13.38
N ALA A 19 16.40 3.74 -12.26
CA ALA A 19 16.39 5.19 -12.15
C ALA A 19 17.78 5.79 -12.40
N LYS A 20 18.88 5.12 -12.03
CA LYS A 20 20.25 5.57 -12.35
C LYS A 20 20.55 5.56 -13.85
N THR A 21 19.85 4.74 -14.63
CA THR A 21 20.02 4.67 -16.09
C THR A 21 19.22 5.76 -16.83
N GLU A 22 18.23 6.35 -16.17
CA GLU A 22 17.36 7.42 -16.68
C GLU A 22 17.75 8.75 -16.03
N LYS A 23 18.27 9.73 -16.77
CA LYS A 23 18.56 11.06 -16.20
C LYS A 23 17.26 11.79 -15.87
N GLY A 24 16.75 11.69 -14.64
CA GLY A 24 15.55 12.39 -14.22
C GLY A 24 15.10 12.14 -12.78
N PHE A 25 14.24 13.03 -12.29
CA PHE A 25 13.56 12.92 -11.01
C PHE A 25 12.74 11.63 -10.94
N SER A 26 12.97 10.82 -9.91
CA SER A 26 12.41 9.48 -9.83
C SER A 26 11.42 9.39 -8.66
N VAL A 27 10.12 9.52 -8.93
CA VAL A 27 9.07 9.30 -7.91
C VAL A 27 8.75 7.80 -7.84
N TRP A 28 9.10 7.18 -6.71
CA TRP A 28 8.66 5.81 -6.46
C TRP A 28 7.25 5.82 -5.85
N ILE A 29 6.31 5.18 -6.54
CA ILE A 29 4.93 5.00 -6.08
C ILE A 29 4.65 3.52 -5.89
N HIS A 30 4.13 3.14 -4.72
CA HIS A 30 3.57 1.81 -4.48
C HIS A 30 2.05 1.88 -4.51
N VAL A 31 1.41 0.90 -5.15
CA VAL A 31 -0.05 0.79 -5.24
C VAL A 31 -0.44 -0.54 -4.63
N GLY A 32 -1.36 -0.54 -3.68
CA GLY A 32 -1.77 -1.77 -3.03
C GLY A 32 -3.03 -1.64 -2.17
N ASP A 33 -3.57 -2.80 -1.83
CA ASP A 33 -4.89 -2.97 -1.26
C ASP A 33 -4.85 -3.18 0.27
N ASP A 34 -3.65 -3.43 0.82
CA ASP A 34 -3.42 -3.59 2.25
C ASP A 34 -2.77 -2.35 2.91
N LEU A 35 -3.48 -1.74 3.87
CA LEU A 35 -2.95 -0.60 4.63
C LEU A 35 -1.65 -0.93 5.39
N ALA A 36 -1.64 -1.99 6.21
CA ALA A 36 -0.48 -2.27 7.06
C ALA A 36 0.76 -2.58 6.21
N TYR A 37 0.56 -3.34 5.16
CA TYR A 37 1.61 -4.03 4.44
C TYR A 37 2.02 -3.25 3.21
N ASP A 38 1.09 -2.95 2.30
CA ASP A 38 1.41 -2.18 1.10
C ASP A 38 1.72 -0.73 1.45
N VAL A 39 0.83 -0.06 2.17
CA VAL A 39 1.06 1.36 2.51
C VAL A 39 2.13 1.49 3.59
N GLY A 40 1.97 0.80 4.72
CA GLY A 40 2.89 0.88 5.84
C GLY A 40 4.31 0.43 5.51
N GLY A 41 4.45 -0.66 4.74
CA GLY A 41 5.74 -1.23 4.37
C GLY A 41 6.49 -0.41 3.30
N SER A 42 5.81 0.01 2.24
CA SER A 42 6.44 0.78 1.16
C SER A 42 6.77 2.22 1.58
N SER A 43 5.92 2.87 2.36
CA SER A 43 6.20 4.22 2.88
C SER A 43 7.44 4.25 3.77
N ALA A 44 7.73 3.18 4.52
CA ALA A 44 8.91 3.08 5.40
C ALA A 44 10.25 3.15 4.64
N VAL A 45 10.23 2.92 3.33
CA VAL A 45 11.40 3.00 2.45
C VAL A 45 11.32 4.15 1.45
N GLY A 46 10.38 5.07 1.65
CA GLY A 46 10.28 6.34 0.92
C GLY A 46 9.39 6.32 -0.31
N ALA A 47 8.57 5.28 -0.51
CA ALA A 47 7.55 5.30 -1.56
C ALA A 47 6.43 6.29 -1.21
N LYS A 48 5.94 7.04 -2.21
CA LYS A 48 4.58 7.59 -2.17
C LYS A 48 3.61 6.41 -2.34
N THR A 49 2.42 6.50 -1.76
CA THR A 49 1.52 5.34 -1.64
C THR A 49 0.14 5.64 -2.18
N ILE A 50 -0.40 4.72 -2.96
CA ILE A 50 -1.80 4.72 -3.38
C ILE A 50 -2.48 3.56 -2.69
N TRP A 51 -3.41 3.85 -1.80
CA TRP A 51 -4.25 2.85 -1.19
C TRP A 51 -5.45 2.58 -2.10
N THR A 52 -5.60 1.35 -2.57
CA THR A 52 -6.79 0.91 -3.30
C THR A 52 -7.81 0.42 -2.29
N ASP A 53 -8.75 1.29 -1.92
CA ASP A 53 -9.90 0.95 -1.07
C ASP A 53 -11.12 0.78 -1.99
N LEU A 54 -11.06 -0.24 -2.84
CA LEU A 54 -12.00 -0.43 -3.92
C LEU A 54 -13.40 -0.72 -3.38
N GLY A 55 -14.42 -0.28 -4.10
CA GLY A 55 -15.82 -0.53 -3.73
C GLY A 55 -16.14 -2.03 -3.58
N GLU A 56 -17.22 -2.34 -2.85
CA GLU A 56 -17.62 -3.72 -2.51
C GLU A 56 -17.74 -4.64 -3.73
N ASP A 57 -18.13 -4.10 -4.89
CA ASP A 57 -18.27 -4.83 -6.16
C ASP A 57 -16.96 -5.48 -6.64
N TYR A 58 -15.81 -4.98 -6.20
CA TYR A 58 -14.50 -5.56 -6.52
C TYR A 58 -14.15 -6.78 -5.66
N GLY A 59 -14.95 -7.10 -4.63
CA GLY A 59 -14.70 -8.23 -3.74
C GLY A 59 -13.37 -8.13 -2.97
N GLN A 60 -12.86 -6.91 -2.77
CA GLN A 60 -11.66 -6.68 -1.97
C GLN A 60 -11.97 -7.04 -0.52
N THR A 61 -11.07 -7.80 0.11
CA THR A 61 -11.30 -8.32 1.47
C THR A 61 -10.24 -7.90 2.47
N ALA A 62 -9.18 -7.19 2.05
CA ALA A 62 -8.08 -6.81 2.95
C ALA A 62 -8.57 -5.91 4.11
N GLN A 63 -9.31 -4.85 3.80
CA GLN A 63 -9.87 -3.95 4.80
C GLN A 63 -10.96 -4.66 5.64
N ALA A 64 -11.90 -5.35 4.99
CA ALA A 64 -12.98 -6.08 5.67
C ALA A 64 -12.44 -7.10 6.68
N ARG A 65 -11.39 -7.86 6.34
CA ARG A 65 -10.77 -8.85 7.25
C ARG A 65 -10.18 -8.24 8.53
N LEU A 66 -9.85 -6.95 8.53
CA LEU A 66 -9.22 -6.27 9.67
C LEU A 66 -10.20 -5.41 10.47
N PHE A 67 -11.18 -4.80 9.80
CA PHE A 67 -12.02 -3.77 10.41
C PHE A 67 -13.49 -4.17 10.57
N GLU A 68 -13.99 -5.14 9.79
CA GLU A 68 -15.37 -5.62 9.94
C GLU A 68 -15.45 -6.82 10.88
N LYS A 69 -16.15 -6.64 12.01
CA LYS A 69 -16.43 -7.73 12.96
C LYS A 69 -17.28 -8.86 12.36
N SER A 70 -18.04 -8.56 11.31
CA SER A 70 -18.92 -9.50 10.59
C SER A 70 -18.24 -10.19 9.41
N ALA A 71 -17.05 -9.75 9.00
CA ALA A 71 -16.34 -10.38 7.90
C ALA A 71 -15.94 -11.80 8.32
N LYS A 72 -16.66 -12.78 7.78
CA LYS A 72 -16.38 -14.18 8.00
C LYS A 72 -14.95 -14.44 7.52
N ARG A 73 -14.04 -14.76 8.45
CA ARG A 73 -12.66 -15.13 8.09
C ARG A 73 -12.74 -16.18 6.98
N PRO A 74 -12.01 -16.00 5.88
CA PRO A 74 -12.02 -16.99 4.82
C PRO A 74 -11.52 -18.33 5.39
N SER A 75 -12.11 -19.44 4.93
CA SER A 75 -11.85 -20.78 5.48
C SER A 75 -10.40 -21.24 5.37
N TRP A 76 -9.61 -20.63 4.48
CA TRP A 76 -8.19 -20.89 4.31
C TRP A 76 -7.29 -20.05 5.22
N SER A 77 -7.83 -19.07 5.96
CA SER A 77 -7.04 -18.23 6.86
C SER A 77 -6.76 -18.94 8.17
N THR A 78 -5.48 -19.15 8.45
CA THR A 78 -4.97 -19.72 9.71
C THR A 78 -4.30 -18.67 10.59
N ALA A 79 -4.49 -17.38 10.31
CA ALA A 79 -3.85 -16.30 11.05
C ALA A 79 -4.42 -16.26 12.48
N PRO A 80 -3.58 -16.28 13.52
CA PRO A 80 -4.05 -16.20 14.90
C PRO A 80 -4.62 -14.79 15.21
N GLU A 81 -5.47 -14.70 16.23
CA GLU A 81 -6.16 -13.45 16.59
C GLU A 81 -5.18 -12.33 16.96
N ASP A 82 -4.09 -12.65 17.65
CA ASP A 82 -3.05 -11.69 18.06
C ASP A 82 -2.30 -11.09 16.87
N GLU A 83 -2.03 -11.90 15.83
CA GLU A 83 -1.48 -11.41 14.56
C GLU A 83 -2.45 -10.43 13.89
N LEU A 84 -3.76 -10.72 13.90
CA LEU A 84 -4.75 -9.81 13.32
C LEU A 84 -4.89 -8.52 14.11
N ASP A 85 -4.87 -8.57 15.44
CA ASP A 85 -4.91 -7.38 16.30
C ASP A 85 -3.67 -6.50 16.07
N MET A 86 -2.49 -7.11 15.94
CA MET A 86 -1.27 -6.40 15.57
C MET A 86 -1.41 -5.78 14.18
N ARG A 87 -1.87 -6.52 13.19
CA ARG A 87 -2.03 -6.04 11.81
C ARG A 87 -3.06 -4.90 11.73
N LYS A 88 -4.11 -4.94 12.54
CA LYS A 88 -5.09 -3.87 12.65
C LYS A 88 -4.46 -2.57 13.15
N LYS A 89 -3.65 -2.62 14.21
CA LYS A 89 -2.90 -1.45 14.71
C LYS A 89 -1.96 -0.89 13.65
N LEU A 90 -1.21 -1.76 12.97
CA LEU A 90 -0.33 -1.34 11.88
C LEU A 90 -1.11 -0.68 10.72
N ALA A 91 -2.30 -1.20 10.41
CA ALA A 91 -3.16 -0.62 9.38
C ALA A 91 -3.71 0.76 9.78
N GLU A 92 -4.07 0.95 11.06
CA GLU A 92 -4.47 2.26 11.59
C GLU A 92 -3.33 3.28 11.48
N ASP A 93 -2.12 2.91 11.90
CA ASP A 93 -0.93 3.76 11.81
C ASP A 93 -0.56 4.09 10.35
N ALA A 94 -0.77 3.15 9.44
CA ALA A 94 -0.46 3.32 8.03
C ALA A 94 -1.40 4.30 7.31
N ARG A 95 -2.60 4.59 7.84
CA ARG A 95 -3.53 5.56 7.22
C ARG A 95 -2.91 6.94 7.03
N ALA A 96 -2.12 7.39 8.01
CA ALA A 96 -1.41 8.67 7.92
C ALA A 96 -0.30 8.69 6.87
N LYS A 97 0.07 7.53 6.32
CA LYS A 97 1.13 7.37 5.31
C LYS A 97 0.58 7.20 3.90
N VAL A 98 -0.74 7.23 3.73
CA VAL A 98 -1.41 7.20 2.43
C VAL A 98 -1.18 8.53 1.71
N THR A 99 -0.67 8.50 0.49
CA THR A 99 -0.56 9.71 -0.35
C THR A 99 -1.85 9.98 -1.10
N GLU A 100 -2.43 8.96 -1.73
CA GLU A 100 -3.71 9.02 -2.43
C GLU A 100 -4.56 7.78 -2.12
N THR A 101 -5.87 7.92 -2.14
CA THR A 101 -6.81 6.78 -2.08
C THR A 101 -7.59 6.71 -3.37
N VAL A 102 -7.85 5.50 -3.85
CA VAL A 102 -8.72 5.25 -5.00
C VAL A 102 -9.77 4.20 -4.64
N HIS A 103 -10.96 4.36 -5.20
CA HIS A 103 -12.10 3.47 -5.02
C HIS A 103 -12.42 2.67 -6.30
N GLU A 104 -11.82 3.06 -7.42
CA GLU A 104 -11.85 2.31 -8.66
C GLU A 104 -10.45 2.21 -9.29
N MET A 105 -10.19 1.11 -9.99
CA MET A 105 -8.92 0.93 -10.72
C MET A 105 -8.71 1.95 -11.84
N SER A 106 -9.80 2.50 -12.37
CA SER A 106 -9.80 3.56 -13.39
C SER A 106 -9.10 4.84 -12.89
N GLU A 107 -9.10 5.09 -11.58
CA GLU A 107 -8.60 6.31 -10.95
C GLU A 107 -7.09 6.31 -10.72
N VAL A 108 -6.44 5.13 -10.76
CA VAL A 108 -5.00 4.96 -10.46
C VAL A 108 -4.14 5.88 -11.32
N ASN A 109 -4.43 5.99 -12.62
CA ASN A 109 -3.68 6.86 -13.53
C ASN A 109 -3.79 8.34 -13.15
N ALA A 110 -4.96 8.77 -12.68
CA ALA A 110 -5.16 10.14 -12.23
C ALA A 110 -4.40 10.41 -10.92
N ALA A 111 -4.43 9.47 -9.98
CA ALA A 111 -3.69 9.53 -8.72
C ALA A 111 -2.17 9.61 -8.97
N VAL A 112 -1.61 8.76 -9.84
CA VAL A 112 -0.18 8.81 -10.22
C VAL A 112 0.20 10.19 -10.75
N ARG A 113 -0.61 10.77 -11.65
CA ARG A 113 -0.33 12.11 -12.20
C ARG A 113 -0.33 13.20 -11.13
N ARG A 114 -1.24 13.14 -10.15
CA ARG A 114 -1.26 14.08 -9.02
C ARG A 114 0.02 13.97 -8.20
N ILE A 115 0.38 12.76 -7.78
CA ILE A 115 1.59 12.50 -6.99
C ILE A 115 2.85 13.00 -7.72
N VAL A 116 2.99 12.68 -9.01
CA VAL A 116 4.15 13.11 -9.80
C VAL A 116 4.21 14.62 -9.95
N ARG A 117 3.08 15.27 -10.25
CA ARG A 117 3.01 16.74 -10.36
C ARG A 117 3.40 17.41 -9.06
N ASP A 118 2.87 16.94 -7.94
CA ASP A 118 3.11 17.53 -6.63
C ASP A 118 4.57 17.35 -6.22
N ALA A 119 5.15 16.18 -6.48
CA ALA A 119 6.56 15.90 -6.22
C ALA A 119 7.52 16.75 -7.11
N LEU A 120 7.11 17.14 -8.31
CA LEU A 120 7.89 18.05 -9.18
C LEU A 120 7.76 19.52 -8.78
N ALA A 121 6.80 19.87 -7.91
CA ALA A 121 6.59 21.23 -7.42
C ALA A 121 7.30 21.51 -6.08
N GLU A 122 7.79 20.47 -5.41
CA GLU A 122 8.66 20.52 -4.22
C GLU A 122 10.12 20.84 -4.59
#